data_AF-D3YXV1-F1
#
_entry.id   AF-D3YXV1-F1
#
_cell.length_a   1.000
_cell.length_b   1.000
_cell.length_c   1.000
_cell.angle_alpha   90.00
_cell.angle_beta   90.00
_cell.angle_gamma   90.00
#
_symmetry.space_group_name_H-M   'P 1'
#
loop_
_entity.id
_entity.type
_entity.pdbx_description
1 polymer ?
#
loop_
_entity_poly.entity_id
_entity_poly.type
_entity_poly.pdbx_seq_one_letter_code
_entity_poly.pdbx_strand_id
1 'polypeptide(L)'
;MAYVWNRGDDDVRKVLPRNIAVPYCELSEKLGLPPILSYADCVLANWKKKDPNGPMTYENMDILFSFPGGDCDKGFFLVSLLVEIAASPAIKAIPTVSSAVERQDLKALEKALHDIATSLEKAKEIFKRMRDFVDPDTFFHVLRIYLSGWKCSSKLPEGLLYEGVWDTPKMFSGGSAGQSSIFQSLDVLLGIKHEAGKESPAEFLQEMREYMPPAHRNFLFFLESAPPVREFVISRHNEDLTKAYNECVNGLVSVRKFHLAIVDTYIMKPSKKKPTDGDKSEEPSNVESRGTGGTNPMTFLRSVKDTTEKALLSWP
;
A
#
# COMPACT_ATOMS: atom_id res chain seq x y z
N MET A 1 -5.96 8.67 15.36
CA MET A 1 -5.21 9.65 14.54
C MET A 1 -5.44 11.09 14.98
N ALA A 2 -6.63 11.68 14.76
CA ALA A 2 -6.88 13.08 15.13
C ALA A 2 -6.59 13.42 16.60
N TYR A 3 -6.92 12.54 17.55
CA TYR A 3 -6.59 12.77 18.97
C TYR A 3 -5.07 12.81 19.25
N VAL A 4 -4.32 11.89 18.63
CA VAL A 4 -2.87 11.74 18.84
C VAL A 4 -2.11 12.91 18.20
N TRP A 5 -2.47 13.24 16.97
CA TRP A 5 -1.80 14.29 16.19
C TRP A 5 -2.44 15.68 16.35
N ASN A 6 -3.61 15.82 16.97
CA ASN A 6 -4.29 17.11 17.21
C ASN A 6 -4.30 18.06 15.99
N ARG A 7 -3.59 19.20 16.07
CA ARG A 7 -3.44 20.20 15.00
C ARG A 7 -2.16 20.01 14.17
N GLY A 8 -1.56 18.83 14.23
CA GLY A 8 -0.33 18.47 13.54
C GLY A 8 0.79 18.13 14.52
N ASP A 9 1.91 18.80 14.37
CA ASP A 9 3.18 18.23 14.78
C ASP A 9 3.68 18.65 16.17
N ASP A 10 3.03 19.61 16.82
CA ASP A 10 3.56 20.27 18.03
C ASP A 10 2.93 19.84 19.36
N ASP A 11 1.73 19.24 19.35
CA ASP A 11 0.98 18.82 20.56
C ASP A 11 0.54 17.36 20.45
N VAL A 12 1.51 16.45 20.49
CA VAL A 12 1.27 15.00 20.34
C VAL A 12 0.83 14.36 21.66
N ARG A 13 -0.32 13.67 21.65
CA ARG A 13 -0.82 12.93 22.82
C ARG A 13 -0.20 11.53 22.87
N LYS A 14 0.44 11.20 24.00
CA LYS A 14 1.15 9.92 24.22
C LYS A 14 0.27 8.81 24.83
N VAL A 15 -0.93 9.17 25.30
CA VAL A 15 -1.88 8.26 25.94
C VAL A 15 -3.23 8.40 25.24
N LEU A 16 -3.77 7.31 24.71
CA LEU A 16 -5.14 7.24 24.22
C LEU A 16 -6.07 6.98 25.42
N PRO A 17 -7.04 7.87 25.71
CA PRO A 17 -7.91 7.72 26.88
C PRO A 17 -8.73 6.45 26.84
N ARG A 18 -8.95 5.84 28.02
CA ARG A 18 -9.54 4.51 28.17
C ARG A 18 -10.93 4.34 27.56
N ASN A 19 -11.72 5.42 27.54
CA ASN A 19 -13.08 5.41 26.99
C ASN A 19 -13.09 5.26 25.45
N ILE A 20 -11.97 5.49 24.78
CA ILE A 20 -11.77 5.18 23.36
C ILE A 20 -10.83 3.98 23.20
N ALA A 21 -9.75 3.92 23.98
CA ALA A 21 -8.73 2.88 23.83
C ALA A 21 -9.28 1.47 24.04
N VAL A 22 -10.06 1.24 25.10
CA VAL A 22 -10.63 -0.08 25.41
C VAL A 22 -11.55 -0.59 24.30
N PRO A 23 -12.64 0.11 23.92
CA PRO A 23 -13.52 -0.39 22.87
C PRO A 23 -12.84 -0.47 21.49
N TYR A 24 -11.87 0.42 21.22
CA TYR A 24 -11.12 0.36 19.96
C TYR A 24 -10.25 -0.90 19.89
N CYS A 25 -9.51 -1.23 20.95
CA CYS A 25 -8.70 -2.44 21.03
C CYS A 25 -9.55 -3.72 20.97
N GLU A 26 -10.69 -3.76 21.67
CA GLU A 26 -11.61 -4.90 21.62
C GLU A 26 -12.16 -5.13 20.20
N LEU A 27 -12.55 -4.06 19.50
CA LEU A 27 -13.02 -4.16 18.12
C LEU A 27 -11.90 -4.57 17.16
N SER A 28 -10.71 -3.99 17.32
CA SER A 28 -9.52 -4.33 16.55
C SER A 28 -9.15 -5.81 16.70
N GLU A 29 -9.12 -6.33 17.93
CA GLU A 29 -8.90 -7.76 18.20
C GLU A 29 -9.96 -8.63 17.53
N LYS A 30 -11.24 -8.26 17.66
CA LYS A 30 -12.36 -8.99 17.04
C LYS A 30 -12.28 -9.03 15.51
N LEU A 31 -11.77 -7.97 14.89
CA LEU A 31 -11.56 -7.89 13.44
C LEU A 31 -10.22 -8.51 13.00
N GLY A 32 -9.34 -8.87 13.94
CA GLY A 32 -7.99 -9.36 13.66
C GLY A 32 -7.08 -8.31 13.03
N LEU A 33 -7.24 -7.04 13.42
CA LEU A 33 -6.47 -5.89 12.96
C LEU A 33 -5.82 -5.16 14.14
N PRO A 34 -4.68 -4.47 13.96
CA PRO A 34 -4.09 -3.65 15.01
C PRO A 34 -4.94 -2.41 15.32
N PRO A 35 -4.87 -1.84 16.54
CA PRO A 35 -5.62 -0.65 16.94
C PRO A 35 -4.97 0.64 16.42
N ILE A 36 -4.73 0.72 15.12
CA ILE A 36 -4.31 1.92 14.39
C ILE A 36 -5.10 2.01 13.07
N LEU A 37 -5.29 3.21 12.54
CA LEU A 37 -5.93 3.39 11.22
C LEU A 37 -5.06 2.74 10.14
N SER A 38 -5.59 1.71 9.48
CA SER A 38 -4.94 0.95 8.40
C SER A 38 -5.45 1.38 7.03
N TYR A 39 -4.78 0.93 5.97
CA TYR A 39 -5.25 1.08 4.58
C TYR A 39 -6.65 0.49 4.37
N ALA A 40 -6.98 -0.63 5.03
CA ALA A 40 -8.30 -1.24 4.93
C ALA A 40 -9.40 -0.32 5.47
N ASP A 41 -9.10 0.47 6.51
CA ASP A 41 -10.04 1.41 7.09
C ASP A 41 -10.18 2.66 6.21
N CYS A 42 -9.06 3.33 5.91
CA CYS A 42 -9.09 4.66 5.29
C CYS A 42 -9.22 4.66 3.76
N VAL A 43 -9.10 3.50 3.11
CA VAL A 43 -9.29 3.35 1.67
C VAL A 43 -10.42 2.36 1.36
N LEU A 44 -10.31 1.10 1.80
CA LEU A 44 -11.23 0.05 1.37
C LEU A 44 -12.64 0.21 1.98
N ALA A 45 -12.75 0.78 3.18
CA ALA A 45 -14.01 1.01 3.87
C ALA A 45 -14.47 2.48 3.90
N ASN A 46 -13.60 3.44 3.55
CA ASN A 46 -13.89 4.87 3.62
C ASN A 46 -14.43 5.45 2.30
N TRP A 47 -15.52 4.89 1.76
CA TRP A 47 -16.11 5.40 0.53
C TRP A 47 -17.61 5.17 0.45
N LYS A 48 -18.26 5.96 -0.42
CA LYS A 48 -19.65 5.80 -0.84
C LYS A 48 -19.83 6.28 -2.28
N LYS A 49 -20.88 5.79 -2.94
CA LYS A 49 -21.37 6.40 -4.19
C LYS A 49 -22.29 7.58 -3.87
N LYS A 50 -22.24 8.62 -4.70
CA LYS A 50 -23.20 9.74 -4.66
C LYS A 50 -24.53 9.31 -5.27
N ASP A 51 -24.49 8.77 -6.49
CA ASP A 51 -25.59 8.02 -7.09
C ASP A 51 -25.29 6.52 -7.00
N PRO A 52 -26.06 5.75 -6.18
CA PRO A 52 -25.89 4.30 -6.05
C PRO A 52 -25.98 3.53 -7.37
N ASN A 53 -26.77 4.03 -8.32
CA ASN A 53 -26.99 3.40 -9.63
C ASN A 53 -25.90 3.79 -10.66
N GLY A 54 -25.14 4.84 -10.39
CA GLY A 54 -24.05 5.30 -11.24
C GLY A 54 -22.79 4.41 -11.16
N PRO A 55 -21.83 4.61 -12.08
CA PRO A 55 -20.57 3.88 -12.08
C PRO A 55 -19.67 4.26 -10.89
N MET A 56 -18.67 3.41 -10.58
CA MET A 56 -17.62 3.74 -9.60
C MET A 56 -16.53 4.59 -10.26
N THR A 57 -16.82 5.88 -10.45
CA THR A 57 -15.85 6.88 -10.91
C THR A 57 -15.57 7.89 -9.80
N TYR A 58 -14.44 8.59 -9.88
CA TYR A 58 -14.09 9.63 -8.91
C TYR A 58 -15.23 10.65 -8.72
N GLU A 59 -15.86 11.05 -9.83
CA GLU A 59 -16.92 12.06 -9.86
C GLU A 59 -18.17 11.58 -9.13
N ASN A 60 -18.48 10.29 -9.20
CA ASN A 60 -19.63 9.66 -8.54
C ASN A 60 -19.29 9.06 -7.16
N MET A 61 -18.08 9.27 -6.65
CA MET A 61 -17.65 8.73 -5.36
C MET A 61 -17.31 9.84 -4.36
N ASP A 62 -17.44 9.52 -3.08
CA ASP A 62 -17.04 10.36 -1.97
C ASP A 62 -16.48 9.53 -0.80
N ILE A 63 -15.74 10.16 0.10
CA ILE A 63 -15.26 9.55 1.33
C ILE A 63 -16.29 9.71 2.47
N LEU A 64 -16.20 8.86 3.50
CA LEU A 64 -17.07 8.92 4.68
C LEU A 64 -16.50 9.86 5.76
N PHE A 65 -15.18 9.80 5.94
CA PHE A 65 -14.44 10.54 6.95
C PHE A 65 -13.23 11.20 6.33
N SER A 66 -12.97 12.44 6.75
CA SER A 66 -11.85 13.26 6.32
C SER A 66 -10.98 13.72 7.49
N PHE A 67 -9.74 14.06 7.17
CA PHE A 67 -8.83 14.84 8.01
C PHE A 67 -8.77 16.29 7.50
N PRO A 68 -8.16 17.23 8.25
CA PRO A 68 -7.83 18.55 7.72
C PRO A 68 -7.00 18.45 6.42
N GLY A 69 -7.12 19.45 5.56
CA GLY A 69 -6.45 19.48 4.24
C GLY A 69 -7.37 19.58 3.03
N GLY A 70 -8.66 19.88 3.22
CA GLY A 70 -9.62 20.04 2.13
C GLY A 70 -9.84 18.73 1.36
N ASP A 71 -9.99 18.81 0.04
CA ASP A 71 -10.25 17.64 -0.81
C ASP A 71 -9.01 16.75 -1.07
N CYS A 72 -7.86 17.07 -0.48
CA CYS A 72 -6.62 16.32 -0.68
C CYS A 72 -6.73 14.86 -0.23
N ASP A 73 -7.41 14.61 0.90
CA ASP A 73 -7.59 13.26 1.43
C ASP A 73 -8.62 12.45 0.65
N LYS A 74 -9.69 13.08 0.17
CA LYS A 74 -10.62 12.51 -0.80
C LYS A 74 -9.88 12.10 -2.07
N GLY A 75 -9.06 12.99 -2.61
CA GLY A 75 -8.19 12.70 -3.76
C GLY A 75 -7.33 11.47 -3.51
N PHE A 76 -6.59 11.47 -2.39
CA PHE A 76 -5.64 10.42 -2.05
C PHE A 76 -6.31 9.06 -1.83
N PHE A 77 -7.38 9.02 -1.02
CA PHE A 77 -8.07 7.77 -0.70
C PHE A 77 -8.89 7.25 -1.88
N LEU A 78 -9.63 8.09 -2.61
CA LEU A 78 -10.43 7.62 -3.75
C LEU A 78 -9.58 7.20 -4.94
N VAL A 79 -8.48 7.91 -5.25
CA VAL A 79 -7.57 7.44 -6.30
C VAL A 79 -6.94 6.10 -5.91
N SER A 80 -6.53 5.94 -4.65
CA SER A 80 -6.02 4.66 -4.15
C SER A 80 -7.05 3.53 -4.31
N LEU A 81 -8.32 3.77 -3.94
CA LEU A 81 -9.40 2.82 -4.11
C LEU A 81 -9.69 2.51 -5.60
N LEU A 82 -9.64 3.51 -6.48
CA LEU A 82 -9.85 3.29 -7.91
C LEU A 82 -8.71 2.47 -8.53
N VAL A 83 -7.47 2.58 -8.02
CA VAL A 83 -6.36 1.70 -8.39
C VAL A 83 -6.67 0.26 -7.95
N GLU A 84 -7.17 0.04 -6.74
CA GLU A 84 -7.60 -1.29 -6.27
C GLU A 84 -8.69 -1.89 -7.18
N ILE A 85 -9.71 -1.10 -7.52
CA ILE A 85 -10.81 -1.52 -8.41
C ILE A 85 -10.27 -1.87 -9.80
N ALA A 86 -9.40 -1.04 -10.37
CA ALA A 86 -8.81 -1.25 -11.69
C ALA A 86 -7.90 -2.50 -11.74
N ALA A 87 -7.22 -2.81 -10.64
CA ALA A 87 -6.39 -4.01 -10.52
C ALA A 87 -7.19 -5.27 -10.14
N SER A 88 -8.41 -5.15 -9.61
CA SER A 88 -9.24 -6.28 -9.17
C SER A 88 -9.47 -7.39 -10.21
N PRO A 89 -9.53 -7.14 -11.54
CA PRO A 89 -9.64 -8.22 -12.51
C PRO A 89 -8.41 -9.13 -12.55
N ALA A 90 -7.22 -8.63 -12.19
CA ALA A 90 -6.03 -9.47 -12.03
C ALA A 90 -6.21 -10.51 -10.91
N ILE A 91 -6.84 -10.10 -9.79
CA ILE A 91 -7.16 -11.01 -8.69
C ILE A 91 -8.18 -12.06 -9.12
N LYS A 92 -9.17 -11.67 -9.93
CA LYS A 92 -10.17 -12.61 -10.48
C LYS A 92 -9.57 -13.62 -11.47
N ALA A 93 -8.42 -13.31 -12.07
CA ALA A 93 -7.72 -14.22 -12.98
C ALA A 93 -6.90 -15.29 -12.25
N ILE A 94 -6.57 -15.09 -10.98
CA ILE A 94 -5.72 -16.01 -10.19
C ILE A 94 -6.24 -17.46 -10.18
N PRO A 95 -7.54 -17.75 -9.91
CA PRO A 95 -8.02 -19.13 -9.95
C PRO A 95 -7.85 -19.80 -11.33
N THR A 96 -7.98 -19.02 -12.40
CA THR A 96 -7.73 -19.48 -13.77
C THR A 96 -6.26 -19.81 -13.97
N VAL A 97 -5.34 -18.96 -13.48
CA VAL A 97 -3.89 -19.23 -13.51
C VAL A 97 -3.57 -20.54 -12.78
N SER A 98 -4.03 -20.70 -11.53
CA SER A 98 -3.79 -21.92 -10.75
C SER A 98 -4.34 -23.16 -11.45
N SER A 99 -5.59 -23.11 -11.92
CA SER A 99 -6.22 -24.24 -12.64
C SER A 99 -5.51 -24.57 -13.95
N ALA A 100 -5.03 -23.56 -14.68
CA ALA A 100 -4.31 -23.75 -15.93
C ALA A 100 -2.93 -24.40 -15.71
N VAL A 101 -2.24 -24.03 -14.64
CA VAL A 101 -0.97 -24.69 -14.24
C VAL A 101 -1.21 -26.15 -13.87
N GLU A 102 -2.23 -26.44 -13.05
CA GLU A 102 -2.57 -27.82 -12.63
C GLU A 102 -2.95 -28.72 -13.82
N ARG A 103 -3.75 -28.19 -14.75
CA ARG A 103 -4.25 -28.91 -15.93
C ARG A 103 -3.29 -28.87 -17.12
N GLN A 104 -2.17 -28.15 -17.00
CA GLN A 104 -1.23 -27.87 -18.08
C GLN A 104 -1.89 -27.21 -19.32
N ASP A 105 -2.90 -26.35 -19.09
CA ASP A 105 -3.58 -25.61 -20.15
C ASP A 105 -2.82 -24.32 -20.48
N LEU A 106 -1.91 -24.41 -21.45
CA LEU A 106 -1.04 -23.30 -21.84
C LEU A 106 -1.83 -22.10 -22.37
N LYS A 107 -2.92 -22.33 -23.11
CA LYS A 107 -3.73 -21.26 -23.71
C LYS A 107 -4.52 -20.50 -22.65
N ALA A 108 -5.10 -21.22 -21.70
CA ALA A 108 -5.80 -20.60 -20.58
C ALA A 108 -4.84 -19.78 -19.70
N LEU A 109 -3.62 -20.30 -19.46
CA LEU A 109 -2.59 -19.59 -18.72
C LEU A 109 -2.14 -18.31 -19.42
N GLU A 110 -1.81 -18.38 -20.72
CA GLU A 110 -1.40 -17.24 -21.54
C GLU A 110 -2.46 -16.13 -21.50
N LYS A 111 -3.72 -16.48 -21.75
CA LYS A 111 -4.83 -15.54 -21.69
C LYS A 111 -4.96 -14.89 -20.30
N ALA A 112 -4.87 -15.69 -19.24
CA ALA A 112 -5.00 -15.17 -17.87
C ALA A 112 -3.85 -14.22 -17.50
N LEU A 113 -2.63 -14.49 -17.96
CA LEU A 113 -1.48 -13.59 -17.80
C LEU A 113 -1.70 -12.28 -18.58
N HIS A 114 -2.20 -12.32 -19.82
CA HIS A 114 -2.55 -11.09 -20.55
C HIS A 114 -3.66 -10.27 -19.86
N ASP A 115 -4.66 -10.94 -19.28
CA ASP A 115 -5.74 -10.27 -18.52
C ASP A 115 -5.16 -9.57 -17.26
N ILE A 116 -4.18 -10.18 -16.58
CA ILE A 116 -3.45 -9.59 -15.46
C ILE A 116 -2.63 -8.37 -15.93
N ALA A 117 -1.83 -8.51 -16.99
CA ALA A 117 -1.02 -7.42 -17.53
C ALA A 117 -1.88 -6.21 -17.94
N THR A 118 -3.01 -6.46 -18.60
CA THR A 118 -3.98 -5.41 -18.97
C THR A 118 -4.54 -4.69 -17.75
N SER A 119 -4.82 -5.42 -16.66
CA SER A 119 -5.32 -4.85 -15.41
C SER A 119 -4.27 -3.96 -14.73
N LEU A 120 -3.00 -4.34 -14.77
CA LEU A 120 -1.89 -3.55 -14.25
C LEU A 120 -1.71 -2.23 -15.01
N GLU A 121 -1.83 -2.24 -16.34
CA GLU A 121 -1.76 -1.00 -17.12
C GLU A 121 -2.94 -0.07 -16.81
N LYS A 122 -4.17 -0.62 -16.70
CA LYS A 122 -5.34 0.17 -16.27
C LYS A 122 -5.16 0.76 -14.88
N ALA A 123 -4.64 -0.02 -13.92
CA ALA A 123 -4.37 0.44 -12.57
C ALA A 123 -3.36 1.61 -12.56
N LYS A 124 -2.31 1.52 -13.38
CA LYS A 124 -1.35 2.62 -13.57
C LYS A 124 -1.98 3.87 -14.19
N GLU A 125 -2.83 3.73 -15.21
CA GLU A 125 -3.51 4.89 -15.81
C GLU A 125 -4.39 5.61 -14.79
N ILE A 126 -5.10 4.86 -13.94
CA ILE A 126 -5.84 5.46 -12.82
C ILE A 126 -4.90 6.10 -11.81
N PHE A 127 -3.76 5.47 -11.50
CA PHE A 127 -2.80 6.02 -10.54
C PHE A 127 -2.24 7.38 -11.00
N LYS A 128 -2.16 7.64 -12.30
CA LYS A 128 -1.77 8.97 -12.82
C LYS A 128 -2.67 10.10 -12.33
N ARG A 129 -3.96 9.81 -12.11
CA ARG A 129 -4.96 10.78 -11.62
C ARG A 129 -4.69 11.28 -10.21
N MET A 130 -3.74 10.68 -9.47
CA MET A 130 -3.27 11.22 -8.18
C MET A 130 -2.87 12.70 -8.33
N ARG A 131 -2.30 13.07 -9.47
CA ARG A 131 -1.86 14.44 -9.78
C ARG A 131 -3.01 15.43 -10.00
N ASP A 132 -4.20 14.94 -10.33
CA ASP A 132 -5.36 15.78 -10.62
C ASP A 132 -6.05 16.22 -9.32
N PHE A 133 -5.91 15.42 -8.26
CA PHE A 133 -6.74 15.54 -7.05
C PHE A 133 -5.96 15.72 -5.75
N VAL A 134 -4.65 15.51 -5.77
CA VAL A 134 -3.81 15.61 -4.57
C VAL A 134 -2.75 16.67 -4.79
N ASP A 135 -2.78 17.70 -3.95
CA ASP A 135 -1.75 18.73 -3.88
C ASP A 135 -0.53 18.21 -3.09
N PRO A 136 0.69 18.28 -3.63
CA PRO A 136 1.89 17.77 -2.96
C PRO A 136 2.18 18.38 -1.58
N ASP A 137 2.00 19.70 -1.43
CA ASP A 137 2.34 20.39 -0.19
C ASP A 137 1.30 20.09 0.89
N THR A 138 0.01 20.11 0.54
CA THR A 138 -1.09 19.73 1.44
C THR A 138 -1.00 18.25 1.86
N PHE A 139 -0.66 17.35 0.93
CA PHE A 139 -0.42 15.95 1.26
C PHE A 139 0.71 15.81 2.29
N PHE A 140 1.86 16.44 2.02
CA PHE A 140 3.06 16.26 2.83
C PHE A 140 2.95 16.89 4.23
N HIS A 141 2.44 18.13 4.30
CA HIS A 141 2.37 18.92 5.53
C HIS A 141 1.10 18.70 6.34
N VAL A 142 0.07 18.06 5.79
CA VAL A 142 -1.20 17.84 6.50
C VAL A 142 -1.58 16.38 6.54
N LEU A 143 -1.98 15.79 5.41
CA LEU A 143 -2.56 14.44 5.40
C LEU A 143 -1.57 13.38 5.91
N ARG A 144 -0.30 13.47 5.52
CA ARG A 144 0.76 12.53 5.90
C ARG A 144 0.94 12.45 7.42
N ILE A 145 0.73 13.54 8.15
CA ILE A 145 0.80 13.57 9.61
C ILE A 145 -0.27 12.65 10.19
N TYR A 146 -1.53 12.81 9.75
CA TYR A 146 -2.65 12.00 10.25
C TYR A 146 -2.57 10.51 9.86
N LEU A 147 -1.84 10.18 8.79
CA LEU A 147 -1.58 8.80 8.37
C LEU A 147 -0.36 8.17 9.06
N SER A 148 0.46 8.97 9.73
CA SER A 148 1.65 8.49 10.42
C SER A 148 1.27 7.68 11.65
N GLY A 149 2.02 6.60 11.87
CA GLY A 149 1.92 5.78 13.08
C GLY A 149 2.93 6.21 14.14
N TRP A 150 3.06 5.38 15.16
CA TRP A 150 3.95 5.60 16.30
C TRP A 150 5.01 4.51 16.45
N LYS A 151 5.18 3.66 15.43
CA LYS A 151 6.41 2.87 15.24
C LYS A 151 7.46 3.71 14.51
N CYS A 152 8.69 3.73 15.03
CA CYS A 152 9.80 4.54 14.48
C CYS A 152 9.50 6.06 14.39
N SER A 153 8.57 6.56 15.23
CA SER A 153 8.25 7.98 15.34
C SER A 153 9.20 8.66 16.33
N SER A 154 9.81 9.77 15.95
CA SER A 154 10.62 10.59 16.87
C SER A 154 9.79 11.21 17.99
N LYS A 155 8.48 11.41 17.78
CA LYS A 155 7.57 12.07 18.74
C LYS A 155 6.96 11.10 19.74
N LEU A 156 6.86 9.82 19.34
CA LEU A 156 6.38 8.72 20.16
C LEU A 156 7.43 7.59 20.15
N PRO A 157 8.64 7.82 20.69
CA PRO A 157 9.74 6.86 20.60
C PRO A 157 9.46 5.54 21.33
N GLU A 158 8.58 5.55 22.32
CA GLU A 158 8.11 4.35 23.04
C GLU A 158 6.82 3.76 22.43
N GLY A 159 6.17 4.48 21.51
CA GLY A 159 4.84 4.17 20.99
C GLY A 159 3.72 4.94 21.71
N LEU A 160 2.48 4.44 21.57
CA LEU A 160 1.28 5.03 22.16
C LEU A 160 0.77 4.14 23.30
N LEU A 161 0.47 4.74 24.46
CA LEU A 161 -0.19 4.02 25.56
C LEU A 161 -1.69 3.94 25.32
N TYR A 162 -2.26 2.73 25.39
CA TYR A 162 -3.71 2.50 25.34
C TYR A 162 -4.21 2.30 26.76
N GLU A 163 -4.69 3.38 27.35
CA GLU A 163 -5.09 3.40 28.77
C GLU A 163 -6.16 2.34 29.05
N GLY A 164 -5.93 1.51 30.07
CA GLY A 164 -6.85 0.44 30.46
C GLY A 164 -6.81 -0.83 29.59
N VAL A 165 -5.91 -0.91 28.61
CA VAL A 165 -5.68 -2.12 27.79
C VAL A 165 -4.30 -2.71 28.04
N TRP A 166 -3.24 -1.88 28.00
CA TRP A 166 -1.87 -2.30 28.26
C TRP A 166 -1.18 -1.36 29.25
N ASP A 167 -0.29 -1.90 30.07
CA ASP A 167 0.52 -1.12 31.02
C ASP A 167 1.70 -0.39 30.35
N THR A 168 2.06 -0.82 29.13
CA THR A 168 3.18 -0.26 28.36
C THR A 168 2.74 0.26 27.00
N PRO A 169 3.35 1.35 26.49
CA PRO A 169 3.11 1.83 25.15
C PRO A 169 3.35 0.76 24.08
N LYS A 170 2.56 0.80 23.00
CA LYS A 170 2.66 -0.12 21.86
C LYS A 170 3.07 0.63 20.61
N MET A 171 3.87 -0.03 19.76
CA MET A 171 4.33 0.51 18.49
C MET A 171 3.53 -0.08 17.33
N PHE A 172 2.84 0.77 16.58
CA PHE A 172 2.14 0.38 15.35
C PHE A 172 2.54 1.30 14.20
N SER A 173 2.77 0.68 13.04
CA SER A 173 3.10 1.34 11.79
C SER A 173 1.89 2.10 11.24
N GLY A 174 2.13 3.28 10.65
CA GLY A 174 1.06 4.05 10.01
C GLY A 174 0.57 3.42 8.72
N GLY A 175 -0.48 4.01 8.15
CA GLY A 175 -1.07 3.53 6.89
C GLY A 175 -0.08 3.64 5.74
N SER A 176 0.09 2.58 4.95
CA SER A 176 0.95 2.60 3.76
C SER A 176 0.39 1.73 2.64
N ALA A 177 0.81 1.99 1.40
CA ALA A 177 0.45 1.15 0.26
C ALA A 177 0.96 -0.29 0.39
N GLY A 178 1.92 -0.57 1.28
CA GLY A 178 2.35 -1.94 1.60
C GLY A 178 1.26 -2.78 2.26
N GLN A 179 0.22 -2.14 2.82
CA GLN A 179 -0.95 -2.80 3.42
C GLN A 179 -2.03 -3.13 2.36
N SER A 180 -1.87 -2.71 1.11
CA SER A 180 -2.68 -3.22 -0.01
C SER A 180 -2.32 -4.69 -0.28
N SER A 181 -3.34 -5.54 -0.34
CA SER A 181 -3.16 -6.96 -0.62
C SER A 181 -2.95 -7.25 -2.10
N ILE A 182 -3.42 -6.38 -3.01
CA ILE A 182 -3.39 -6.64 -4.45
C ILE A 182 -1.95 -6.79 -4.96
N PHE A 183 -1.08 -5.81 -4.71
CA PHE A 183 0.28 -5.86 -5.27
C PHE A 183 1.13 -6.96 -4.66
N GLN A 184 0.96 -7.24 -3.35
CA GLN A 184 1.62 -8.39 -2.72
C GLN A 184 1.14 -9.72 -3.31
N SER A 185 -0.17 -9.85 -3.60
CA SER A 185 -0.71 -11.09 -4.19
C SER A 185 -0.16 -11.38 -5.58
N LEU A 186 0.07 -10.33 -6.38
CA LEU A 186 0.65 -10.46 -7.71
C LEU A 186 2.15 -10.78 -7.67
N ASP A 187 2.88 -10.27 -6.69
CA ASP A 187 4.26 -10.70 -6.44
C ASP A 187 4.34 -12.18 -6.12
N VAL A 188 3.50 -12.65 -5.20
CA VAL A 188 3.43 -14.06 -4.80
C VAL A 188 3.07 -14.93 -6.00
N LEU A 189 2.01 -14.58 -6.74
CA LEU A 189 1.55 -15.32 -7.92
C LEU A 189 2.67 -15.48 -8.96
N LEU A 190 3.41 -14.41 -9.24
CA LEU A 190 4.47 -14.40 -10.24
C LEU A 190 5.82 -14.91 -9.69
N GLY A 191 5.87 -15.40 -8.45
CA GLY A 191 7.10 -15.93 -7.86
C GLY A 191 8.18 -14.87 -7.62
N ILE A 192 7.80 -13.60 -7.45
CA ILE A 192 8.71 -12.49 -7.15
C ILE A 192 9.03 -12.51 -5.65
N LYS A 193 10.27 -12.87 -5.32
CA LYS A 193 10.75 -12.95 -3.92
C LYS A 193 11.61 -11.75 -3.58
N HIS A 194 11.12 -10.88 -2.70
CA HIS A 194 11.84 -9.69 -2.25
C HIS A 194 13.02 -10.05 -1.34
N GLU A 195 14.10 -9.26 -1.38
CA GLU A 195 15.32 -9.48 -0.61
C GLU A 195 15.03 -9.52 0.90
N ALA A 196 15.57 -10.53 1.59
CA ALA A 196 15.40 -10.74 3.04
C ALA A 196 16.63 -10.24 3.83
N GLY A 197 16.41 -9.89 5.10
CA GLY A 197 17.43 -9.35 6.00
C GLY A 197 16.88 -8.26 6.91
N LYS A 198 17.63 -7.87 7.94
CA LYS A 198 17.20 -6.85 8.90
C LYS A 198 16.91 -5.52 8.20
N GLU A 199 15.72 -4.96 8.43
CA GLU A 199 15.23 -3.73 7.78
C GLU A 199 15.07 -3.87 6.25
N SER A 200 14.85 -5.10 5.77
CA SER A 200 14.65 -5.37 4.34
C SER A 200 13.22 -5.10 3.87
N PRO A 201 13.02 -4.97 2.55
CA PRO A 201 11.68 -4.90 1.98
C PRO A 201 10.79 -6.11 2.30
N ALA A 202 11.37 -7.32 2.37
CA ALA A 202 10.62 -8.52 2.69
C ALA A 202 10.06 -8.48 4.12
N GLU A 203 10.87 -8.08 5.11
CA GLU A 203 10.41 -7.94 6.51
C GLU A 203 9.28 -6.92 6.62
N PHE A 204 9.42 -5.77 5.97
CA PHE A 204 8.38 -4.74 5.98
C PHE A 204 7.08 -5.23 5.31
N LEU A 205 7.17 -5.84 4.12
CA LEU A 205 5.98 -6.34 3.42
C LEU A 205 5.28 -7.45 4.22
N GLN A 206 6.04 -8.34 4.85
CA GLN A 206 5.51 -9.37 5.72
C GLN A 206 4.83 -8.77 6.95
N GLU A 207 5.44 -7.77 7.60
CA GLU A 207 4.80 -7.04 8.70
C GLU A 207 3.49 -6.39 8.25
N MET A 208 3.45 -5.76 7.06
CA MET A 208 2.24 -5.09 6.56
C MET A 208 1.07 -6.05 6.34
N ARG A 209 1.30 -7.36 6.20
CA ARG A 209 0.21 -8.36 6.16
C ARG A 209 -0.56 -8.46 7.47
N GLU A 210 0.05 -8.12 8.60
CA GLU A 210 -0.63 -8.03 9.90
C GLU A 210 -1.60 -6.85 9.99
N TYR A 211 -1.52 -5.90 9.06
CA TYR A 211 -2.42 -4.76 8.93
C TYR A 211 -3.48 -4.97 7.84
N MET A 212 -3.53 -6.17 7.25
CA MET A 212 -4.56 -6.56 6.28
C MET A 212 -5.69 -7.32 6.98
N PRO A 213 -6.93 -7.23 6.48
CA PRO A 213 -8.01 -8.07 6.97
C PRO A 213 -7.61 -9.56 6.96
N PRO A 214 -7.96 -10.37 7.98
CA PRO A 214 -7.52 -11.76 8.08
C PRO A 214 -7.80 -12.60 6.84
N ALA A 215 -8.94 -12.38 6.16
CA ALA A 215 -9.27 -13.07 4.92
C ALA A 215 -8.30 -12.74 3.77
N HIS A 216 -7.84 -11.49 3.67
CA HIS A 216 -6.87 -11.07 2.65
C HIS A 216 -5.48 -11.63 2.94
N ARG A 217 -5.08 -11.63 4.23
CA ARG A 217 -3.83 -12.27 4.65
C ARG A 217 -3.85 -13.78 4.36
N ASN A 218 -4.95 -14.46 4.67
CA ASN A 218 -5.12 -15.88 4.36
C ASN A 218 -5.08 -16.17 2.85
N PHE A 219 -5.61 -15.25 2.04
CA PHE A 219 -5.49 -15.35 0.58
C PHE A 219 -4.02 -15.31 0.13
N LEU A 220 -3.18 -14.43 0.69
CA LEU A 220 -1.75 -14.42 0.38
C LEU A 220 -1.06 -15.74 0.77
N PHE A 221 -1.37 -16.29 1.95
CA PHE A 221 -0.82 -17.60 2.37
C PHE A 221 -1.27 -18.74 1.45
N PHE A 222 -2.52 -18.71 0.99
CA PHE A 222 -3.01 -19.67 -0.01
C PHE A 222 -2.19 -19.59 -1.31
N LEU A 223 -1.92 -18.39 -1.82
CA LEU A 223 -1.11 -18.21 -3.02
C LEU A 223 0.33 -18.71 -2.85
N GLU A 224 0.92 -18.53 -1.68
CA GLU A 224 2.27 -19.04 -1.38
C GLU A 224 2.33 -20.57 -1.39
N SER A 225 1.20 -21.24 -1.10
CA SER A 225 1.08 -22.69 -1.16
C SER A 225 0.72 -23.24 -2.55
N ALA A 226 0.33 -22.36 -3.49
CA ALA A 226 -0.08 -22.75 -4.84
C ALA A 226 1.13 -23.16 -5.72
N PRO A 227 0.90 -23.94 -6.79
CA PRO A 227 1.96 -24.29 -7.73
C PRO A 227 2.67 -23.06 -8.29
N PRO A 228 4.01 -23.07 -8.38
CA PRO A 228 4.78 -21.89 -8.74
C PRO A 228 4.66 -21.56 -10.24
N VAL A 229 3.96 -20.47 -10.56
CA VAL A 229 3.65 -20.06 -11.95
C VAL A 229 4.92 -19.78 -12.75
N ARG A 230 5.88 -19.08 -12.14
CA ARG A 230 7.14 -18.70 -12.80
C ARG A 230 7.93 -19.93 -13.24
N GLU A 231 8.12 -20.88 -12.34
CA GLU A 231 8.81 -22.15 -12.59
C GLU A 231 8.07 -22.99 -13.63
N PHE A 232 6.73 -22.99 -13.59
CA PHE A 232 5.92 -23.63 -14.62
C PHE A 232 6.22 -23.03 -16.01
N VAL A 233 6.16 -21.70 -16.16
CA VAL A 233 6.44 -21.01 -17.43
C VAL A 233 7.85 -21.34 -17.93
N ILE A 234 8.87 -21.28 -17.07
CA ILE A 234 10.25 -21.65 -17.42
C ILE A 234 10.32 -23.09 -17.96
N SER A 235 9.63 -24.03 -17.30
CA SER A 235 9.68 -25.45 -17.67
C SER A 235 9.03 -25.78 -19.02
N ARG A 236 8.17 -24.91 -19.55
CA ARG A 236 7.43 -25.17 -20.80
C ARG A 236 8.24 -24.85 -22.04
N HIS A 237 9.30 -24.05 -21.94
CA HIS A 237 10.06 -23.55 -23.09
C HIS A 237 9.13 -23.04 -24.21
N ASN A 238 8.15 -22.22 -23.84
CA ASN A 238 7.16 -21.64 -24.74
C ASN A 238 7.31 -20.11 -24.78
N GLU A 239 7.49 -19.56 -25.98
CA GLU A 239 7.84 -18.15 -26.19
C GLU A 239 6.67 -17.24 -25.80
N ASP A 240 5.45 -17.60 -26.23
CA ASP A 240 4.23 -16.83 -25.95
C ASP A 240 3.95 -16.76 -24.45
N LEU A 241 4.09 -17.87 -23.71
CA LEU A 241 3.95 -17.90 -22.26
C LEU A 241 5.03 -17.07 -21.55
N THR A 242 6.28 -17.14 -22.03
CA THR A 242 7.38 -16.34 -21.49
C THR A 242 7.09 -14.85 -21.67
N LYS A 243 6.58 -14.47 -22.85
CA LYS A 243 6.17 -13.11 -23.16
C LYS A 243 5.02 -12.65 -22.28
N ALA A 244 3.94 -13.44 -22.17
CA ALA A 244 2.78 -13.10 -21.34
C ALA A 244 3.14 -12.95 -19.85
N TYR A 245 4.02 -13.82 -19.33
CA TYR A 245 4.58 -13.68 -17.98
C TYR A 245 5.38 -12.37 -17.84
N ASN A 246 6.27 -12.09 -18.79
CA ASN A 246 7.08 -10.86 -18.78
C ASN A 246 6.25 -9.59 -18.91
N GLU A 247 5.11 -9.63 -19.61
CA GLU A 247 4.15 -8.52 -19.65
C GLU A 247 3.57 -8.22 -18.26
N CYS A 248 3.26 -9.24 -17.45
CA CYS A 248 2.82 -9.05 -16.06
C CYS A 248 3.93 -8.42 -15.21
N VAL A 249 5.15 -8.94 -15.30
CA VAL A 249 6.32 -8.41 -14.58
C VAL A 249 6.59 -6.96 -14.97
N ASN A 250 6.56 -6.64 -16.26
CA ASN A 250 6.72 -5.27 -16.75
C ASN A 250 5.59 -4.34 -16.31
N GLY A 251 4.34 -4.84 -16.24
CA GLY A 251 3.22 -4.11 -15.65
C GLY A 251 3.49 -3.69 -14.21
N LEU A 252 3.97 -4.63 -13.37
CA LEU A 252 4.36 -4.33 -11.98
C LEU A 252 5.54 -3.36 -11.90
N VAL A 253 6.59 -3.55 -12.70
CA VAL A 253 7.72 -2.61 -12.79
C VAL A 253 7.22 -1.21 -13.16
N SER A 254 6.29 -1.11 -14.11
CA SER A 254 5.75 0.18 -14.55
C SER A 254 4.94 0.86 -13.44
N VAL A 255 4.10 0.12 -12.70
CA VAL A 255 3.38 0.67 -11.53
C VAL A 255 4.37 1.14 -10.47
N ARG A 256 5.40 0.35 -10.15
CA ARG A 256 6.41 0.66 -9.13
C ARG A 256 7.27 1.86 -9.51
N LYS A 257 7.67 1.97 -10.78
CA LYS A 257 8.39 3.13 -11.33
C LYS A 257 7.54 4.40 -11.23
N PHE A 258 6.24 4.30 -11.51
CA PHE A 258 5.33 5.43 -11.33
C PHE A 258 5.16 5.79 -9.85
N HIS A 259 5.05 4.80 -8.96
CA HIS A 259 4.98 5.03 -7.51
C HIS A 259 6.23 5.75 -6.97
N LEU A 260 7.42 5.39 -7.44
CA LEU A 260 8.66 6.14 -7.14
C LEU A 260 8.57 7.61 -7.56
N ALA A 261 8.00 7.91 -8.73
CA ALA A 261 7.82 9.28 -9.20
C ALA A 261 6.75 10.06 -8.38
N ILE A 262 5.74 9.36 -7.87
CA ILE A 262 4.77 9.91 -6.91
C ILE A 262 5.49 10.23 -5.59
N VAL A 263 6.24 9.30 -5.00
CA VAL A 263 6.98 9.56 -3.76
C VAL A 263 7.98 10.70 -3.91
N ASP A 264 8.69 10.80 -5.04
CA ASP A 264 9.59 11.93 -5.30
C ASP A 264 8.82 13.27 -5.28
N THR A 265 7.67 13.33 -5.96
CA THR A 265 6.85 14.53 -6.06
C THR A 265 6.15 14.91 -4.75
N TYR A 266 5.59 13.94 -4.03
CA TYR A 266 4.71 14.16 -2.88
C TYR A 266 5.41 14.05 -1.53
N ILE A 267 6.64 13.53 -1.49
CA ILE A 267 7.41 13.39 -0.24
C ILE A 267 8.77 14.07 -0.37
N MET A 268 9.59 13.65 -1.35
CA MET A 268 11.00 14.08 -1.40
C MET A 268 11.20 15.55 -1.79
N LYS A 269 10.36 16.08 -2.69
CA LYS A 269 10.41 17.50 -3.08
C LYS A 269 9.89 18.41 -1.97
N PRO A 270 8.69 18.19 -1.40
CA PRO A 270 8.21 18.97 -0.26
C PRO A 270 9.17 18.93 0.94
N SER A 271 9.76 17.76 1.27
CA SER A 271 10.70 17.65 2.40
C SER A 271 11.99 18.47 2.25
N LYS A 272 12.31 18.93 1.03
CA LYS A 272 13.50 19.76 0.75
C LYS A 272 13.17 21.25 0.68
N LYS A 273 11.88 21.63 0.60
CA LYS A 273 11.48 23.03 0.64
C LYS A 273 11.70 23.53 2.08
N LYS A 274 12.55 24.55 2.24
CA LYS A 274 12.65 25.27 3.52
C LYS A 274 11.36 26.05 3.74
N PRO A 275 10.82 26.14 4.97
CA PRO A 275 9.76 27.09 5.25
C PRO A 275 10.26 28.51 4.94
N THR A 276 9.55 29.23 4.09
CA THR A 276 9.79 30.65 3.84
C THR A 276 9.20 31.45 4.99
N ASP A 277 10.06 32.28 5.59
CA ASP A 277 9.83 33.30 6.62
C ASP A 277 9.64 32.85 8.09
N GLY A 278 10.63 33.20 8.91
CA GLY A 278 10.42 33.59 10.30
C GLY A 278 10.88 32.60 11.38
N ASP A 279 10.83 31.29 11.14
CA ASP A 279 11.08 30.32 12.21
C ASP A 279 12.46 29.67 12.11
N LYS A 280 13.29 29.85 13.14
CA LYS A 280 14.56 29.14 13.30
C LYS A 280 14.26 27.75 13.85
N SER A 281 13.69 26.87 13.02
CA SER A 281 13.62 25.44 13.32
C SER A 281 14.65 24.68 12.48
N GLU A 282 15.25 23.69 13.11
CA GLU A 282 16.44 22.93 12.70
C GLU A 282 16.37 22.33 11.29
N GLU A 283 17.53 21.94 10.74
CA GLU A 283 17.63 21.24 9.46
C GLU A 283 16.59 20.09 9.36
N PRO A 284 15.93 19.89 8.20
CA PRO A 284 14.96 18.82 8.04
C PRO A 284 15.65 17.48 8.36
N SER A 285 15.27 16.89 9.49
CA SER A 285 15.90 15.68 9.98
C SER A 285 15.65 14.53 9.00
N ASN A 286 16.59 13.58 8.89
CA ASN A 286 16.41 12.36 8.08
C ASN A 286 15.11 11.59 8.43
N VAL A 287 14.51 11.85 9.59
CA VAL A 287 13.25 11.27 10.08
C VAL A 287 12.03 11.82 9.33
N GLU A 288 12.04 13.09 8.92
CA GLU A 288 10.92 13.73 8.19
C GLU A 288 10.73 13.17 6.77
N SER A 289 11.74 12.49 6.23
CA SER A 289 11.69 11.87 4.90
C SER A 289 11.16 10.41 4.90
N ARG A 290 10.90 9.83 6.08
CA ARG A 290 10.37 8.46 6.17
C ARG A 290 8.91 8.41 5.69
N GLY A 291 8.53 7.28 5.12
CA GLY A 291 7.14 7.00 4.79
C GLY A 291 6.31 6.81 6.06
N THR A 292 5.00 6.97 5.95
CA THR A 292 4.03 6.78 7.05
C THR A 292 4.07 5.38 7.67
N GLY A 293 4.48 4.37 6.89
CA GLY A 293 4.76 3.01 7.36
C GLY A 293 6.10 2.84 8.09
N GLY A 294 6.96 3.86 8.14
CA GLY A 294 8.24 3.84 8.88
C GLY A 294 9.49 3.47 8.08
N THR A 295 9.39 3.21 6.77
CA THR A 295 10.54 2.93 5.88
C THR A 295 11.14 4.21 5.29
N ASN A 296 12.39 4.16 4.80
CA ASN A 296 12.83 5.13 3.79
C ASN A 296 12.12 4.79 2.47
N PRO A 297 11.17 5.61 1.98
CA PRO A 297 10.27 5.20 0.91
C PRO A 297 11.01 5.05 -0.43
N MET A 298 12.03 5.87 -0.70
CA MET A 298 12.81 5.78 -1.95
C MET A 298 13.66 4.52 -2.00
N THR A 299 14.40 4.21 -0.92
CA THR A 299 15.23 3.01 -0.86
C THR A 299 14.38 1.74 -0.93
N PHE A 300 13.30 1.68 -0.15
CA PHE A 300 12.38 0.56 -0.13
C PHE A 300 11.75 0.31 -1.51
N LEU A 301 11.11 1.34 -2.11
CA LEU A 301 10.43 1.18 -3.40
C LEU A 301 11.41 0.88 -4.54
N ARG A 302 12.64 1.40 -4.49
CA ARG A 302 13.68 1.06 -5.46
C ARG A 302 14.06 -0.41 -5.39
N SER A 303 14.33 -0.93 -4.19
CA SER A 303 14.65 -2.36 -4.01
C SER A 303 13.50 -3.27 -4.45
N VAL A 304 12.25 -2.93 -4.12
CA VAL A 304 11.06 -3.65 -4.58
C VAL A 304 10.94 -3.60 -6.12
N LYS A 305 11.20 -2.45 -6.76
CA LYS A 305 11.22 -2.31 -8.23
C LYS A 305 12.38 -3.07 -8.89
N ASP A 306 13.55 -3.10 -8.28
CA ASP A 306 14.72 -3.79 -8.83
C ASP A 306 14.56 -5.31 -8.73
N THR A 307 14.03 -5.80 -7.60
CA THR A 307 13.66 -7.22 -7.43
C THR A 307 12.58 -7.63 -8.43
N THR A 308 11.60 -6.74 -8.61
CA THR A 308 10.79 -6.51 -9.82
C THR A 308 11.34 -7.05 -11.13
N GLU A 309 12.25 -6.24 -11.63
CA GLU A 309 12.87 -6.31 -12.92
C GLU A 309 13.75 -7.56 -13.06
N LYS A 310 14.42 -7.99 -11.98
CA LYS A 310 15.20 -9.25 -11.93
C LYS A 310 14.34 -10.51 -12.15
N ALA A 311 13.02 -10.43 -11.98
CA ALA A 311 12.13 -11.56 -12.19
C ALA A 311 11.78 -11.82 -13.66
N LEU A 312 12.15 -10.91 -14.58
CA LEU A 312 11.99 -11.10 -16.02
C LEU A 312 12.71 -12.37 -16.47
N LEU A 313 12.06 -13.12 -17.36
CA LEU A 313 12.61 -14.32 -17.96
C LEU A 313 13.34 -13.95 -19.25
N SER A 314 14.57 -14.43 -19.39
CA SER A 314 15.27 -14.43 -20.67
C SER A 314 14.76 -15.57 -21.55
N TRP A 315 14.51 -15.28 -22.82
CA TRP A 315 14.36 -16.32 -23.82
C TRP A 315 15.77 -16.73 -24.32
N PRO A 316 16.11 -18.02 -24.33
CA PRO A 316 17.39 -18.51 -24.85
C PRO A 316 17.53 -18.33 -26.37
#